data_AF-A0A3Q9G9D6-F1
#
_entry.id   AF-A0A3Q9G9D6-F1
#
_cell.length_a   1.000
_cell.length_b   1.000
_cell.length_c   1.000
_cell.angle_alpha   90.00
_cell.angle_beta   90.00
_cell.angle_gamma   90.00
#
_symmetry.space_group_name_H-M   'P 1'
#
loop_
_entity.id
_entity.type
_entity.pdbx_description
1 polymer ?
#
loop_
_entity_poly.entity_id
_entity_poly.type
_entity_poly.pdbx_seq_one_letter_code
_entity_poly.pdbx_strand_id
1 'polypeptide(L)'
;MEFSTRRGTTTFPGTDSIPSSIGLLDSDGDGLTDRLYTGDTGGNVWRIDMPSAVPNDSENPWTVFKLAELGGTTNESDLRFFNEPSIVRTFISETIQTQVKDEDGNVVKDENGNEITINSHQEKPYDAVLIGSGDRSNPIGIDTDDSFFMLKDSYVKTQSFYSVVEPKIPTTILKSNLYDYTTDPFSQADTTQKLETLAVAVSQKSGWFIDLNDPGEKSTAEAIVINGVVYFTTFVPADLDPSVIHCEQPNGKGFLYAVDLTLGIAIYNWKEGDADAEPERRTEVNEQFLGAPTLIVVPDDDGDPDTDDDSIGNIIVGRKIIPVGFTLQTMRTYLYISEDQ
;
A
#
# COMPACT_ATOMS: atom_id res chain seq x y z
N MET A 1 26.84 -28.10 -5.85
CA MET A 1 26.21 -29.27 -5.20
C MET A 1 24.88 -29.45 -5.93
N GLU A 2 24.80 -30.44 -6.81
CA GLU A 2 23.65 -30.67 -7.69
C GLU A 2 22.55 -31.35 -6.87
N PHE A 3 21.42 -30.69 -6.65
CA PHE A 3 20.28 -31.28 -5.95
C PHE A 3 19.26 -31.81 -6.96
N SER A 4 19.04 -33.12 -6.85
CA SER A 4 18.13 -33.95 -7.61
C SER A 4 16.68 -33.43 -7.62
N THR A 5 16.03 -33.56 -8.78
CA THR A 5 14.61 -33.29 -9.03
C THR A 5 13.70 -34.30 -8.31
N ARG A 6 13.54 -34.16 -7.00
CA ARG A 6 12.39 -34.72 -6.27
C ARG A 6 11.32 -33.64 -6.13
N ARG A 7 10.17 -33.90 -6.76
CA ARG A 7 8.92 -33.13 -6.64
C ARG A 7 8.60 -32.90 -5.17
N GLY A 8 8.63 -31.65 -4.71
CA GLY A 8 8.24 -31.28 -3.34
C GLY A 8 9.05 -30.17 -2.67
N THR A 9 10.00 -29.53 -3.35
CA THR A 9 10.67 -28.33 -2.81
C THR A 9 10.17 -27.09 -3.54
N THR A 10 9.56 -26.17 -2.79
CA THR A 10 9.32 -24.80 -3.25
C THR A 10 10.67 -24.09 -3.36
N THR A 11 11.13 -23.85 -4.59
CA THR A 11 12.42 -23.17 -4.82
C THR A 11 12.26 -21.67 -4.64
N PHE A 12 12.94 -21.10 -3.65
CA PHE A 12 13.05 -19.66 -3.48
C PHE A 12 14.23 -19.11 -4.30
N PRO A 13 14.00 -18.21 -5.28
CA PRO A 13 15.06 -17.71 -6.15
C PRO A 13 15.77 -16.46 -5.61
N GLY A 14 15.36 -15.91 -4.46
CA GLY A 14 15.95 -14.69 -3.90
C GLY A 14 17.39 -14.86 -3.40
N THR A 15 18.16 -13.79 -3.51
CA THR A 15 19.59 -13.73 -3.13
C THR A 15 19.87 -12.80 -1.96
N ASP A 16 18.91 -11.93 -1.62
CA ASP A 16 19.02 -10.88 -0.62
C ASP A 16 18.45 -11.32 0.73
N SER A 17 18.81 -10.59 1.79
CA SER A 17 18.31 -10.88 3.14
C SER A 17 16.85 -10.43 3.27
N ILE A 18 16.06 -11.14 4.06
CA ILE A 18 14.64 -10.84 4.31
C ILE A 18 14.48 -10.38 5.77
N PRO A 19 14.74 -9.10 6.08
CA PRO A 19 14.59 -8.57 7.45
C PRO A 19 13.19 -8.03 7.74
N SER A 20 12.36 -7.86 6.71
CA SER A 20 10.96 -7.45 6.82
C SER A 20 10.15 -8.47 7.63
N SER A 21 9.27 -7.98 8.50
CA SER A 21 8.21 -8.81 9.08
C SER A 21 7.31 -9.34 7.98
N ILE A 22 6.73 -10.52 8.19
CA ILE A 22 5.90 -11.19 7.20
C ILE A 22 4.44 -10.77 7.39
N GLY A 23 3.87 -10.12 6.37
CA GLY A 23 2.44 -9.83 6.31
C GLY A 23 1.65 -11.11 6.02
N LEU A 24 0.65 -11.40 6.85
CA LEU A 24 -0.16 -12.61 6.77
C LEU A 24 -1.54 -12.31 6.21
N LEU A 25 -2.09 -13.23 5.42
CA LEU A 25 -3.45 -13.12 4.92
C LEU A 25 -4.16 -14.48 4.94
N ASP A 26 -5.23 -14.56 5.72
CA ASP A 26 -6.30 -15.54 5.58
C ASP A 26 -7.26 -15.02 4.51
N SER A 27 -7.36 -15.73 3.38
CA SER A 27 -8.05 -15.25 2.19
C SER A 27 -9.48 -15.73 2.07
N ASP A 28 -9.85 -16.83 2.71
CA ASP A 28 -11.21 -17.38 2.68
C ASP A 28 -11.93 -17.33 4.04
N GLY A 29 -11.24 -16.89 5.09
CA GLY A 29 -11.79 -16.64 6.42
C GLY A 29 -11.98 -17.91 7.24
N ASP A 30 -11.26 -18.99 6.92
CA ASP A 30 -11.35 -20.26 7.65
C ASP A 30 -10.50 -20.30 8.95
N GLY A 31 -9.73 -19.23 9.21
CA GLY A 31 -8.85 -19.08 10.37
C GLY A 31 -7.42 -19.58 10.14
N LEU A 32 -7.08 -20.04 8.94
CA LEU A 32 -5.73 -20.43 8.53
C LEU A 32 -5.11 -19.38 7.60
N THR A 33 -3.80 -19.20 7.69
CA THR A 33 -3.08 -18.31 6.79
C THR A 33 -2.91 -18.98 5.44
N ASP A 34 -3.32 -18.29 4.38
CA ASP A 34 -3.22 -18.76 3.01
C ASP A 34 -2.08 -18.12 2.24
N ARG A 35 -1.76 -16.87 2.56
CA ARG A 35 -0.78 -16.06 1.83
C ARG A 35 0.13 -15.29 2.76
N LEU A 36 1.37 -15.17 2.32
CA LEU A 36 2.41 -14.39 2.98
C LEU A 36 2.98 -13.37 2.01
N TYR A 37 3.27 -12.17 2.52
CA TYR A 37 4.00 -11.12 1.81
C TYR A 37 5.19 -10.68 2.64
N THR A 38 6.35 -10.48 2.00
CA THR A 38 7.54 -9.96 2.69
C THR A 38 8.42 -9.17 1.73
N GLY A 39 9.06 -8.13 2.24
CA GLY A 39 10.11 -7.39 1.52
C GLY A 39 11.50 -7.95 1.81
N ASP A 40 12.47 -7.67 0.93
CA ASP A 40 13.89 -7.98 1.15
C ASP A 40 14.81 -6.75 1.04
N THR A 41 16.11 -6.95 1.29
CA THR A 41 17.14 -5.89 1.19
C THR A 41 17.58 -5.57 -0.24
N GLY A 42 17.08 -6.28 -1.24
CA GLY A 42 17.31 -5.97 -2.66
C GLY A 42 16.17 -5.18 -3.29
N GLY A 43 15.20 -4.73 -2.48
CA GLY A 43 14.04 -3.99 -2.95
C GLY A 43 13.03 -4.89 -3.67
N ASN A 44 12.98 -6.18 -3.36
CA ASN A 44 11.99 -7.10 -3.89
C ASN A 44 10.85 -7.32 -2.87
N VAL A 45 9.65 -7.57 -3.39
CA VAL A 45 8.50 -8.05 -2.63
C VAL A 45 8.19 -9.46 -3.07
N TRP A 46 8.11 -10.38 -2.11
CA TRP A 46 7.86 -11.79 -2.33
C TRP A 46 6.44 -12.14 -1.89
N ARG A 47 5.76 -12.95 -2.69
CA ARG A 47 4.47 -13.55 -2.36
C ARG A 47 4.64 -15.06 -2.22
N ILE A 48 4.09 -15.61 -1.15
CA ILE A 48 3.99 -17.05 -0.90
C ILE A 48 2.50 -17.41 -0.87
N ASP A 49 2.12 -18.43 -1.63
CA ASP A 49 0.77 -19.01 -1.63
C ASP A 49 0.79 -20.42 -1.02
N MET A 50 -0.16 -20.66 -0.11
CA MET A 50 -0.30 -21.89 0.69
C MET A 50 -1.71 -22.49 0.59
N PRO A 51 -2.20 -22.86 -0.62
CA PRO A 51 -3.59 -23.28 -0.85
C PRO A 51 -3.99 -24.65 -0.26
N SER A 52 -3.10 -25.32 0.47
CA SER A 52 -3.31 -26.65 1.06
C SER A 52 -2.53 -26.76 2.36
N ALA A 53 -3.01 -27.57 3.31
CA ALA A 53 -2.26 -27.91 4.51
C ALA A 53 -0.99 -28.75 4.24
N VAL A 54 -0.82 -29.26 3.02
CA VAL A 54 0.32 -30.09 2.60
C VAL A 54 1.21 -29.29 1.64
N PRO A 55 2.40 -28.82 2.06
CA PRO A 55 3.25 -27.94 1.24
C PRO A 55 3.66 -28.52 -0.12
N ASN A 56 3.78 -29.84 -0.21
CA ASN A 56 4.18 -30.57 -1.41
C ASN A 56 3.00 -31.32 -2.07
N ASP A 57 1.78 -30.83 -1.90
CA ASP A 57 0.59 -31.35 -2.58
C ASP A 57 0.80 -31.43 -4.10
N SER A 58 0.24 -32.45 -4.74
CA SER A 58 0.45 -32.68 -6.17
C SER A 58 -0.31 -31.73 -7.09
N GLU A 59 -1.41 -31.15 -6.59
CA GLU A 59 -2.30 -30.26 -7.35
C GLU A 59 -2.13 -28.82 -6.87
N ASN A 60 -2.03 -28.63 -5.56
CA ASN A 60 -1.99 -27.34 -4.86
C ASN A 60 -0.74 -27.18 -3.96
N PRO A 61 0.50 -27.35 -4.49
CA PRO A 61 1.71 -27.16 -3.70
C PRO A 61 1.88 -25.71 -3.26
N TRP A 62 2.64 -25.48 -2.19
CA TRP A 62 3.03 -24.12 -1.82
C TRP A 62 3.97 -23.53 -2.85
N THR A 63 3.76 -22.28 -3.21
CA THR A 63 4.57 -21.59 -4.23
C THR A 63 5.05 -20.24 -3.75
N VAL A 64 6.26 -19.87 -4.13
CA VAL A 64 6.83 -18.55 -3.87
C VAL A 64 7.23 -17.93 -5.20
N PHE A 65 6.95 -16.64 -5.36
CA PHE A 65 7.42 -15.89 -6.52
C PHE A 65 7.69 -14.43 -6.15
N LYS A 66 8.49 -13.77 -7.00
CA LYS A 66 8.77 -12.35 -6.88
C LYS A 66 7.58 -11.56 -7.40
N LEU A 67 6.80 -10.98 -6.48
CA LEU A 67 5.66 -10.13 -6.81
C LEU A 67 6.14 -8.82 -7.44
N ALA A 68 7.16 -8.19 -6.85
CA ALA A 68 7.72 -6.94 -7.34
C ALA A 68 9.24 -6.88 -7.20
N GLU A 69 9.87 -6.13 -8.12
CA GLU A 69 11.28 -5.74 -8.13
C GLU A 69 11.34 -4.21 -8.26
N LEU A 70 11.56 -3.55 -7.13
CA LEU A 70 11.46 -2.09 -7.00
C LEU A 70 12.83 -1.44 -6.78
N GLY A 71 13.78 -2.18 -6.18
CA GLY A 71 15.16 -1.76 -6.02
C GLY A 71 15.99 -1.86 -7.30
N GLY A 72 17.13 -1.19 -7.31
CA GLY A 72 18.13 -1.19 -8.36
C GLY A 72 19.54 -1.46 -7.80
N THR A 73 20.56 -1.12 -8.58
CA THR A 73 21.96 -1.45 -8.27
C THR A 73 22.82 -0.22 -7.96
N THR A 74 22.23 0.97 -7.91
CA THR A 74 22.89 2.22 -7.52
C THR A 74 22.47 2.60 -6.10
N ASN A 75 23.24 3.45 -5.41
CA ASN A 75 22.85 3.92 -4.07
C ASN A 75 21.46 4.57 -4.06
N GLU A 76 21.18 5.43 -5.04
CA GLU A 76 19.89 6.13 -5.20
C GLU A 76 18.72 5.15 -5.31
N SER A 77 18.95 3.98 -5.92
CA SER A 77 17.93 2.96 -6.15
C SER A 77 18.04 1.74 -5.23
N ASP A 78 18.94 1.73 -4.23
CA ASP A 78 19.12 0.65 -3.26
C ASP A 78 17.98 0.65 -2.23
N LEU A 79 16.76 0.42 -2.71
CA LEU A 79 15.56 0.36 -1.89
C LEU A 79 15.61 -0.90 -1.03
N ARG A 80 15.36 -0.74 0.28
CA ARG A 80 15.34 -1.87 1.22
C ARG A 80 14.04 -1.89 1.99
N PHE A 81 13.51 -3.08 2.21
CA PHE A 81 12.28 -3.26 2.95
C PHE A 81 12.54 -3.95 4.29
N PHE A 82 12.30 -3.20 5.38
CA PHE A 82 12.43 -3.68 6.76
C PHE A 82 11.08 -3.74 7.49
N ASN A 83 10.06 -3.05 6.98
CA ASN A 83 8.74 -2.95 7.58
C ASN A 83 7.83 -4.06 7.05
N GLU A 84 6.80 -4.41 7.82
CA GLU A 84 5.78 -5.36 7.38
C GLU A 84 4.98 -4.80 6.20
N PRO A 85 4.71 -5.58 5.14
CA PRO A 85 3.76 -5.19 4.11
C PRO A 85 2.34 -5.19 4.68
N SER A 86 1.63 -4.07 4.55
CA SER A 86 0.22 -3.97 4.94
C SER A 86 -0.67 -4.41 3.78
N ILE A 87 -1.65 -5.26 4.07
CA ILE A 87 -2.46 -5.95 3.05
C ILE A 87 -3.91 -5.53 3.20
N VAL A 88 -4.50 -4.96 2.15
CA VAL A 88 -5.88 -4.48 2.16
C VAL A 88 -6.65 -5.08 1.00
N ARG A 89 -7.65 -5.91 1.30
CA ARG A 89 -8.56 -6.40 0.27
C ARG A 89 -9.63 -5.37 -0.01
N THR A 90 -9.73 -4.95 -1.26
CA THR A 90 -10.75 -3.98 -1.69
C THR A 90 -11.07 -4.11 -3.18
N PHE A 91 -12.00 -3.30 -3.65
CA PHE A 91 -12.34 -3.16 -5.06
C PHE A 91 -11.74 -1.86 -5.60
N ILE A 92 -11.23 -1.92 -6.81
CA ILE A 92 -10.87 -0.72 -7.58
C ILE A 92 -11.82 -0.61 -8.77
N SER A 93 -12.30 0.61 -9.03
CA SER A 93 -13.01 0.94 -10.26
C SER A 93 -12.00 1.31 -11.33
N GLU A 94 -11.70 0.39 -12.24
CA GLU A 94 -10.83 0.63 -13.40
C GLU A 94 -11.63 1.28 -14.54
N THR A 95 -11.06 2.31 -15.16
CA THR A 95 -11.61 2.96 -16.35
C THR A 95 -11.00 2.34 -17.60
N ILE A 96 -11.83 1.64 -18.38
CA ILE A 96 -11.46 0.97 -19.63
C ILE A 96 -11.93 1.80 -20.81
N GLN A 97 -10.97 2.26 -21.61
CA GLN A 97 -11.24 2.97 -22.86
C GLN A 97 -11.39 1.97 -24.01
N THR A 98 -12.53 1.98 -24.69
CA THR A 98 -12.81 1.12 -25.85
C THR A 98 -13.05 1.97 -27.10
N GLN A 99 -12.39 1.64 -28.20
CA GLN A 99 -12.65 2.26 -29.50
C GLN A 99 -14.00 1.81 -30.05
N VAL A 100 -14.80 2.77 -30.54
CA VAL A 100 -16.04 2.47 -31.26
C VAL A 100 -15.68 1.97 -32.64
N LYS A 101 -16.22 0.79 -33.02
CA LYS A 101 -16.02 0.19 -34.34
C LYS A 101 -17.33 0.13 -35.12
N ASP A 102 -17.27 0.32 -36.43
CA ASP A 102 -18.41 0.13 -37.34
C ASP A 102 -18.69 -1.36 -37.61
N GLU A 103 -19.73 -1.65 -38.39
CA GLU A 103 -20.13 -3.02 -38.77
C GLU A 103 -19.03 -3.79 -39.52
N ASP A 104 -18.08 -3.08 -40.14
CA ASP A 104 -16.94 -3.63 -40.88
C ASP A 104 -15.66 -3.76 -40.01
N GLY A 105 -15.74 -3.34 -38.73
CA GLY A 105 -14.64 -3.42 -37.77
C GLY A 105 -13.64 -2.26 -37.82
N ASN A 106 -13.90 -1.21 -38.59
CA ASN A 106 -13.06 0.00 -38.64
C ASN A 106 -13.38 0.93 -37.46
N VAL A 107 -12.36 1.63 -36.96
CA VAL A 107 -12.53 2.61 -35.88
C VAL A 107 -13.31 3.81 -36.38
N VAL A 108 -14.43 4.11 -35.73
CA VAL A 108 -15.27 5.27 -36.03
C VAL A 108 -14.53 6.54 -35.59
N LYS A 109 -14.52 7.55 -36.45
CA LYS A 109 -13.87 8.83 -36.21
C LYS A 109 -14.90 9.96 -36.17
N ASP A 110 -14.63 10.98 -35.36
CA ASP A 110 -15.43 12.21 -35.31
C ASP A 110 -15.24 13.06 -36.58
N GLU A 111 -15.98 14.17 -36.67
CA GLU A 111 -15.91 15.14 -37.76
C GLU A 111 -14.53 15.80 -37.93
N ASN A 112 -13.66 15.71 -36.93
CA ASN A 112 -12.29 16.22 -36.93
C ASN A 112 -11.23 15.14 -37.20
N GLY A 113 -11.65 13.88 -37.41
CA GLY A 113 -10.77 12.74 -37.66
C GLY A 113 -10.18 12.07 -36.42
N ASN A 114 -10.65 12.41 -35.21
CA ASN A 114 -10.25 11.75 -33.96
C ASN A 114 -11.04 10.48 -33.74
N GLU A 115 -10.42 9.46 -33.14
CA GLU A 115 -11.10 8.21 -32.81
C GLU A 115 -12.17 8.41 -31.74
N ILE A 116 -13.36 7.90 -31.98
CA ILE A 116 -14.42 7.89 -30.96
C ILE A 116 -14.13 6.75 -29.99
N THR A 117 -14.00 7.09 -28.71
CA THR A 117 -13.79 6.14 -27.62
C THR A 117 -14.91 6.22 -26.60
N ILE A 118 -15.21 5.09 -25.97
CA ILE A 118 -16.15 4.98 -24.84
C ILE A 118 -15.35 4.57 -23.61
N ASN A 119 -15.49 5.35 -22.53
CA ASN A 119 -14.98 5.00 -21.23
C ASN A 119 -16.04 4.17 -20.50
N SER A 120 -15.64 3.00 -20.01
CA SER A 120 -16.49 2.14 -19.17
C SER A 120 -15.78 1.89 -17.84
N HIS A 121 -16.55 1.75 -16.77
CA HIS A 121 -16.02 1.48 -15.43
C HIS A 121 -16.27 0.02 -15.07
N GLN A 122 -15.23 -0.65 -14.59
CA GLN A 122 -15.33 -2.02 -14.11
C GLN A 122 -14.73 -2.12 -12.71
N GLU A 123 -15.53 -2.61 -11.77
CA GLU A 123 -15.03 -2.97 -10.44
C GLU A 123 -14.28 -4.30 -10.49
N LYS A 124 -13.06 -4.30 -9.97
CA LYS A 124 -12.22 -5.49 -9.89
C LYS A 124 -11.69 -5.66 -8.46
N PRO A 125 -11.86 -6.85 -7.85
CA PRO A 125 -11.23 -7.12 -6.56
C PRO A 125 -9.72 -7.20 -6.73
N TYR A 126 -8.99 -6.65 -5.77
CA TYR A 126 -7.54 -6.76 -5.67
C TYR A 126 -7.13 -6.73 -4.20
N ASP A 127 -5.94 -7.24 -3.91
CA ASP A 127 -5.29 -6.99 -2.63
C ASP A 127 -4.25 -5.90 -2.82
N ALA A 128 -4.42 -4.78 -2.13
CA ALA A 128 -3.45 -3.70 -2.08
C ALA A 128 -2.34 -4.09 -1.11
N VAL A 129 -1.12 -4.24 -1.62
CA VAL A 129 0.08 -4.50 -0.80
C VAL A 129 0.83 -3.20 -0.66
N LEU A 130 0.82 -2.65 0.55
CA LEU A 130 1.42 -1.37 0.89
C LEU A 130 2.76 -1.60 1.59
N ILE A 131 3.81 -0.99 1.07
CA ILE A 131 5.16 -1.17 1.63
C ILE A 131 6.00 0.08 1.38
N GLY A 132 6.70 0.55 2.41
CA GLY A 132 7.62 1.67 2.30
C GLY A 132 9.06 1.22 2.41
N SER A 133 9.93 1.75 1.55
CA SER A 133 11.36 1.50 1.63
C SER A 133 12.01 2.35 2.72
N GLY A 134 13.14 1.87 3.23
CA GLY A 134 13.96 2.58 4.18
C GLY A 134 15.02 1.70 4.79
N ASP A 135 16.28 2.15 4.77
CA ASP A 135 17.37 1.43 5.44
C ASP A 135 17.37 1.69 6.95
N ARG A 136 16.76 0.77 7.70
CA ARG A 136 16.75 0.79 9.17
C ARG A 136 18.14 0.66 9.80
N SER A 137 19.09 0.02 9.10
CA SER A 137 20.47 -0.13 9.58
C SER A 137 21.32 1.11 9.34
N ASN A 138 20.91 1.98 8.42
CA ASN A 138 21.51 3.28 8.14
C ASN A 138 20.48 4.43 8.28
N PRO A 139 19.95 4.68 9.49
CA PRO A 139 18.84 5.62 9.70
C PRO A 139 19.19 7.09 9.42
N ILE A 140 20.47 7.43 9.29
CA ILE A 140 20.97 8.77 8.94
C ILE A 140 21.47 8.87 7.49
N GLY A 141 21.35 7.80 6.71
CA GLY A 141 21.71 7.77 5.30
C GLY A 141 20.81 8.67 4.45
N ILE A 142 21.40 9.32 3.46
CA ILE A 142 20.78 10.28 2.53
C ILE A 142 21.03 9.96 1.06
N ASP A 143 21.65 8.80 0.77
CA ASP A 143 22.12 8.43 -0.57
C ASP A 143 21.14 7.52 -1.34
N THR A 144 19.97 7.25 -0.76
CA THR A 144 18.89 6.46 -1.35
C THR A 144 17.63 7.31 -1.48
N ASP A 145 16.99 7.25 -2.64
CA ASP A 145 15.71 7.91 -2.92
C ASP A 145 14.58 6.94 -2.58
N ASP A 146 14.24 6.90 -1.29
CA ASP A 146 13.21 6.01 -0.77
C ASP A 146 11.81 6.38 -1.30
N SER A 147 10.94 5.38 -1.42
CA SER A 147 9.56 5.56 -1.86
C SER A 147 8.59 4.72 -1.01
N PHE A 148 7.33 5.16 -0.98
CA PHE A 148 6.22 4.37 -0.49
C PHE A 148 5.41 3.81 -1.66
N PHE A 149 5.04 2.53 -1.60
CA PHE A 149 4.42 1.81 -2.71
C PHE A 149 3.05 1.25 -2.32
N MET A 150 2.11 1.28 -3.27
CA MET A 150 0.91 0.47 -3.28
C MET A 150 0.94 -0.42 -4.51
N LEU A 151 1.05 -1.73 -4.29
CA LEU A 151 1.04 -2.74 -5.35
C LEU A 151 -0.35 -3.36 -5.45
N LYS A 152 -0.89 -3.44 -6.66
CA LYS A 152 -2.15 -4.12 -6.94
C LYS A 152 -1.90 -5.59 -7.23
N ASP A 153 -2.27 -6.45 -6.31
CA ASP A 153 -2.27 -7.88 -6.54
C ASP A 153 -3.65 -8.36 -7.03
N SER A 154 -3.73 -8.72 -8.31
CA SER A 154 -4.99 -9.13 -8.93
C SER A 154 -5.38 -10.59 -8.65
N TYR A 155 -4.46 -11.41 -8.12
CA TYR A 155 -4.75 -12.81 -7.81
C TYR A 155 -5.20 -12.95 -6.36
N VAL A 156 -6.43 -12.49 -6.09
CA VAL A 156 -7.01 -12.44 -4.73
C VAL A 156 -7.41 -13.79 -4.15
N LYS A 157 -7.53 -14.81 -5.01
CA LYS A 157 -7.75 -16.19 -4.57
C LYS A 157 -6.39 -16.88 -4.44
N THR A 158 -6.20 -17.53 -3.29
CA THR A 158 -4.99 -18.33 -3.06
C THR A 158 -4.98 -19.51 -4.00
N GLN A 159 -3.86 -19.67 -4.71
CA GLN A 159 -3.65 -20.75 -5.66
C GLN A 159 -2.15 -20.96 -5.88
N SER A 160 -1.77 -22.15 -6.33
CA SER A 160 -0.38 -22.46 -6.63
C SER A 160 0.05 -21.90 -7.99
N PHE A 161 1.29 -21.45 -8.10
CA PHE A 161 1.92 -20.99 -9.35
C PHE A 161 3.22 -21.74 -9.66
N TYR A 162 3.15 -22.77 -10.50
CA TYR A 162 4.28 -23.70 -10.73
C TYR A 162 4.55 -24.02 -12.21
N SER A 163 3.83 -23.39 -13.14
CA SER A 163 3.89 -23.67 -14.57
C SER A 163 4.31 -22.44 -15.37
N VAL A 164 4.78 -22.67 -16.60
CA VAL A 164 4.98 -21.60 -17.61
C VAL A 164 3.75 -21.38 -18.48
N VAL A 165 2.76 -22.29 -18.41
CA VAL A 165 1.50 -22.22 -19.18
C VAL A 165 0.34 -21.93 -18.26
N GLU A 166 -0.09 -22.89 -17.43
CA GLU A 166 -1.02 -22.70 -16.31
C GLU A 166 -0.80 -23.80 -15.25
N PRO A 167 -0.96 -23.51 -13.93
CA PRO A 167 -1.08 -22.17 -13.34
C PRO A 167 0.21 -21.36 -13.47
N LYS A 168 0.16 -20.24 -14.20
CA LYS A 168 1.36 -19.47 -14.58
C LYS A 168 1.77 -18.49 -13.50
N ILE A 169 3.07 -18.46 -13.19
CA ILE A 169 3.66 -17.44 -12.30
C ILE A 169 3.35 -16.03 -12.84
N PRO A 170 2.72 -15.15 -12.03
CA PRO A 170 2.46 -13.77 -12.42
C PRO A 170 3.75 -13.05 -12.82
N THR A 171 3.64 -12.12 -13.78
CA THR A 171 4.77 -11.28 -14.18
C THR A 171 5.18 -10.37 -13.02
N THR A 172 6.47 -10.30 -12.73
CA THR A 172 7.02 -9.39 -11.72
C THR A 172 6.69 -7.93 -12.04
N ILE A 173 6.20 -7.22 -11.03
CA ILE A 173 5.90 -5.79 -11.09
C ILE A 173 7.20 -5.00 -10.94
N LEU A 174 7.53 -4.18 -11.93
CA LEU A 174 8.66 -3.24 -11.87
C LEU A 174 8.17 -1.85 -11.45
N LYS A 175 9.05 -0.98 -10.94
CA LYS A 175 8.70 0.43 -10.62
C LYS A 175 8.06 1.15 -11.82
N SER A 176 8.47 0.83 -13.06
CA SER A 176 7.88 1.39 -14.30
C SER A 176 6.44 0.93 -14.59
N ASN A 177 5.98 -0.16 -13.98
CA ASN A 177 4.59 -0.64 -14.06
C ASN A 177 3.67 0.07 -13.08
N LEU A 178 4.21 0.92 -12.20
CA LEU A 178 3.46 1.75 -11.26
C LEU A 178 3.23 3.16 -11.85
N TYR A 179 2.23 3.85 -11.32
CA TYR A 179 2.02 5.27 -11.58
C TYR A 179 2.71 6.13 -10.51
N ASP A 180 3.26 7.27 -10.90
CA ASP A 180 3.90 8.21 -9.98
C ASP A 180 2.86 9.16 -9.37
N TYR A 181 2.63 9.06 -8.05
CA TYR A 181 1.73 9.93 -7.28
C TYR A 181 2.49 10.98 -6.47
N THR A 182 3.79 11.15 -6.67
CA THR A 182 4.64 12.07 -5.91
C THR A 182 4.15 13.52 -5.97
N THR A 183 3.52 13.92 -7.06
CA THR A 183 2.99 15.29 -7.27
C THR A 183 1.49 15.42 -7.03
N ASP A 184 0.83 14.39 -6.53
CA ASP A 184 -0.64 14.35 -6.37
C ASP A 184 -1.40 14.68 -7.68
N PRO A 185 -1.30 13.81 -8.70
CA PRO A 185 -1.82 14.10 -10.03
C PRO A 185 -3.35 14.25 -10.07
N PHE A 186 -4.08 13.62 -9.14
CA PHE A 186 -5.55 13.70 -9.10
C PHE A 186 -6.05 15.02 -8.55
N SER A 187 -5.36 15.65 -7.58
CA SER A 187 -5.74 17.00 -7.15
C SER A 187 -5.45 18.06 -8.21
N GLN A 188 -4.46 17.83 -9.08
CA GLN A 188 -4.12 18.72 -10.20
C GLN A 188 -5.05 18.59 -11.42
N ALA A 189 -5.89 17.56 -11.46
CA ALA A 189 -6.81 17.31 -12.56
C ALA A 189 -8.09 18.18 -12.42
N ASP A 190 -7.93 19.47 -12.70
CA ASP A 190 -8.96 20.53 -12.57
C ASP A 190 -10.18 20.44 -13.51
N THR A 191 -10.21 19.48 -14.43
CA THR A 191 -11.27 19.33 -15.43
C THR A 191 -11.64 17.87 -15.60
N THR A 192 -12.91 17.60 -15.90
CA THR A 192 -13.41 16.24 -16.15
C THR A 192 -12.57 15.49 -17.19
N GLN A 193 -12.13 16.17 -18.25
CA GLN A 193 -11.31 15.54 -19.29
C GLN A 193 -9.93 15.11 -18.77
N LYS A 194 -9.27 15.93 -17.93
CA LYS A 194 -7.99 15.56 -17.31
C LYS A 194 -8.18 14.40 -16.34
N LEU A 195 -9.25 14.42 -15.53
CA LEU A 195 -9.59 13.35 -14.59
C LEU A 195 -9.81 12.01 -15.32
N GLU A 196 -10.59 12.02 -16.39
CA GLU A 196 -10.84 10.80 -17.17
C GLU A 196 -9.57 10.27 -17.84
N THR A 197 -8.76 11.16 -18.42
CA THR A 197 -7.49 10.78 -19.05
C THR A 197 -6.53 10.17 -18.02
N LEU A 198 -6.45 10.77 -16.83
CA LEU A 198 -5.63 10.27 -15.73
C LEU A 198 -6.16 8.93 -15.21
N ALA A 199 -7.48 8.79 -15.02
CA ALA A 199 -8.11 7.56 -14.56
C ALA A 199 -7.83 6.39 -15.51
N VAL A 200 -7.89 6.60 -16.83
CA VAL A 200 -7.51 5.58 -17.83
C VAL A 200 -6.03 5.22 -17.70
N ALA A 201 -5.15 6.21 -17.61
CA ALA A 201 -3.71 5.98 -17.51
C ALA A 201 -3.31 5.21 -16.24
N VAL A 202 -3.94 5.52 -15.11
CA VAL A 202 -3.73 4.86 -13.81
C VAL A 202 -4.32 3.45 -13.80
N SER A 203 -5.46 3.22 -14.46
CA SER A 203 -6.11 1.91 -14.51
C SER A 203 -5.27 0.86 -15.25
N GLN A 204 -4.37 1.28 -16.14
CA GLN A 204 -3.43 0.40 -16.83
C GLN A 204 -2.20 0.02 -15.98
N LYS A 205 -2.03 0.62 -14.80
CA LYS A 205 -0.87 0.42 -13.92
C LYS A 205 -1.17 -0.57 -12.81
N SER A 206 -0.14 -1.32 -12.42
CA SER A 206 -0.19 -2.32 -11.35
C SER A 206 -0.11 -1.73 -9.94
N GLY A 207 -0.40 -0.44 -9.79
CA GLY A 207 -0.27 0.28 -8.52
C GLY A 207 0.26 1.70 -8.70
N TRP A 208 0.68 2.29 -7.59
CA TRP A 208 1.28 3.63 -7.55
C TRP A 208 2.43 3.69 -6.54
N PHE A 209 3.26 4.72 -6.65
CA PHE A 209 4.28 5.04 -5.65
C PHE A 209 4.28 6.54 -5.34
N ILE A 210 4.80 6.88 -4.18
CA ILE A 210 5.10 8.25 -3.74
C ILE A 210 6.57 8.27 -3.36
N ASP A 211 7.39 9.03 -4.08
CA ASP A 211 8.78 9.26 -3.71
C ASP A 211 8.85 10.18 -2.48
N LEU A 212 9.76 9.86 -1.56
CA LEU A 212 9.99 10.61 -0.33
C LEU A 212 11.07 11.67 -0.62
N ASN A 213 10.62 12.88 -0.99
CA ASN A 213 11.48 13.89 -1.61
C ASN A 213 12.47 14.59 -0.66
N ASP A 214 12.30 14.48 0.66
CA ASP A 214 13.27 15.08 1.57
C ASP A 214 14.55 14.22 1.61
N PRO A 215 15.76 14.83 1.72
CA PRO A 215 17.02 14.09 1.70
C PRO A 215 17.09 13.00 2.77
N GLY A 216 17.14 11.74 2.33
CA GLY A 216 17.17 10.57 3.23
C GLY A 216 15.88 10.32 3.99
N GLU A 217 14.75 10.91 3.59
CA GLU A 217 13.45 10.53 4.13
C GLU A 217 13.19 9.05 3.92
N LYS A 218 12.74 8.32 4.94
CA LYS A 218 12.54 6.87 4.85
C LYS A 218 11.29 6.41 5.58
N SER A 219 10.66 5.33 5.11
CA SER A 219 9.53 4.72 5.81
C SER A 219 9.98 4.07 7.10
N THR A 220 9.27 4.33 8.18
CA THR A 220 9.70 3.96 9.54
C THR A 220 8.97 2.74 10.12
N ALA A 221 7.79 2.43 9.60
CA ALA A 221 6.94 1.35 10.08
C ALA A 221 5.99 0.85 8.99
N GLU A 222 5.18 -0.16 9.34
CA GLU A 222 4.06 -0.61 8.53
C GLU A 222 2.96 0.46 8.42
N ALA A 223 2.19 0.40 7.34
CA ALA A 223 1.05 1.27 7.13
C ALA A 223 -0.24 0.66 7.68
N ILE A 224 -1.18 1.53 8.05
CA ILE A 224 -2.55 1.12 8.40
C ILE A 224 -3.52 1.79 7.42
N VAL A 225 -4.55 1.06 7.02
CA VAL A 225 -5.61 1.59 6.16
C VAL A 225 -6.93 1.57 6.88
N ILE A 226 -7.57 2.73 6.95
CA ILE A 226 -8.86 2.91 7.60
C ILE A 226 -9.72 3.75 6.69
N ASN A 227 -10.93 3.26 6.38
CA ASN A 227 -11.92 3.97 5.57
C ASN A 227 -11.37 4.48 4.23
N GLY A 228 -10.56 3.66 3.54
CA GLY A 228 -9.94 4.03 2.26
C GLY A 228 -8.74 4.98 2.36
N VAL A 229 -8.31 5.36 3.56
CA VAL A 229 -7.15 6.24 3.79
C VAL A 229 -5.96 5.45 4.29
N VAL A 230 -4.82 5.59 3.62
CA VAL A 230 -3.54 5.00 3.99
C VAL A 230 -2.79 5.95 4.92
N TYR A 231 -2.44 5.45 6.11
CA TYR A 231 -1.61 6.13 7.08
C TYR A 231 -0.26 5.42 7.20
N PHE A 232 0.82 6.17 7.00
CA PHE A 232 2.18 5.65 7.17
C PHE A 232 3.11 6.73 7.69
N THR A 233 4.17 6.31 8.37
CA THR A 233 5.11 7.22 9.03
C THR A 233 6.46 7.21 8.35
N THR A 234 7.05 8.39 8.19
CA THR A 234 8.40 8.55 7.66
C THR A 234 9.28 9.34 8.62
N PHE A 235 10.59 9.27 8.41
CA PHE A 235 11.57 10.03 9.16
C PHE A 235 12.61 10.62 8.23
N VAL A 236 12.81 11.93 8.35
CA VAL A 236 13.89 12.68 7.72
C VAL A 236 15.02 12.84 8.75
N PRO A 237 16.24 12.39 8.45
CA PRO A 237 17.36 12.58 9.35
C PRO A 237 17.70 14.06 9.53
N ALA A 238 18.34 14.39 10.64
CA ALA A 238 18.78 15.75 10.89
C ALA A 238 19.85 16.17 9.86
N ASP A 239 19.84 17.44 9.46
CA ASP A 239 20.96 17.99 8.70
C ASP A 239 22.20 18.07 9.61
N LEU A 240 23.27 17.42 9.19
CA LEU A 240 24.54 17.32 9.92
C LEU A 240 25.66 18.11 9.21
N ASP A 241 25.33 19.04 8.30
CA ASP A 241 26.31 19.89 7.64
C ASP A 241 27.11 20.71 8.68
N PRO A 242 28.43 20.48 8.81
CA PRO A 242 29.27 21.19 9.78
C PRO A 242 29.42 22.69 9.48
N SER A 243 28.99 23.16 8.30
CA SER A 243 29.00 24.56 7.91
C SER A 243 27.79 25.35 8.44
N VAL A 244 26.75 24.66 8.88
CA VAL A 244 25.56 25.27 9.48
C VAL A 244 25.81 25.44 10.99
N ILE A 245 25.78 26.69 11.45
CA ILE A 245 25.91 26.98 12.89
C ILE A 245 24.58 26.65 13.57
N HIS A 246 24.51 25.49 14.21
CA HIS A 246 23.38 25.14 15.06
C HIS A 246 23.63 25.62 16.50
N CYS A 247 22.73 26.47 17.03
CA CYS A 247 22.71 26.85 18.45
C CYS A 247 21.97 25.85 19.33
N GLU A 248 21.36 24.83 18.72
CA GLU A 248 20.65 23.72 19.34
C GLU A 248 21.09 22.42 18.65
N GLN A 249 20.88 21.27 19.29
CA GLN A 249 21.22 19.99 18.67
C GLN A 249 20.29 19.75 17.45
N PRO A 250 20.83 19.44 16.26
CA PRO A 250 19.99 19.20 15.09
C PRO A 250 19.17 17.93 15.32
N ASN A 251 17.85 18.05 15.14
CA ASN A 251 16.91 16.95 15.30
C ASN A 251 16.37 16.52 13.93
N GLY A 252 16.01 15.25 13.80
CA GLY A 252 15.28 14.76 12.63
C GLY A 252 13.81 15.19 12.69
N LYS A 253 13.06 14.84 11.66
CA LYS A 253 11.63 15.12 11.56
C LYS A 253 10.86 13.85 11.25
N GLY A 254 9.91 13.52 12.09
CA GLY A 254 8.96 12.43 11.85
C GLY A 254 7.68 12.98 11.25
N PHE A 255 7.27 12.41 10.12
CA PHE A 255 6.05 12.77 9.43
C PHE A 255 5.03 11.65 9.49
N LEU A 256 3.76 12.02 9.56
CA LEU A 256 2.66 11.13 9.23
C LEU A 256 2.10 11.55 7.88
N TYR A 257 1.97 10.58 6.98
CA TYR A 257 1.20 10.71 5.75
C TYR A 257 -0.22 10.19 5.95
N ALA A 258 -1.18 10.84 5.31
CA ALA A 258 -2.54 10.34 5.15
C ALA A 258 -3.00 10.60 3.71
N VAL A 259 -3.14 9.54 2.92
CA VAL A 259 -3.45 9.61 1.50
C VAL A 259 -4.61 8.69 1.14
N ASP A 260 -5.43 9.09 0.17
CA ASP A 260 -6.44 8.19 -0.38
C ASP A 260 -5.77 6.95 -1.01
N LEU A 261 -6.24 5.75 -0.70
CA LEU A 261 -5.68 4.49 -1.19
C LEU A 261 -5.75 4.38 -2.72
N THR A 262 -6.77 4.95 -3.35
CA THR A 262 -7.02 4.83 -4.80
C THR A 262 -6.44 6.02 -5.56
N LEU A 263 -6.66 7.23 -5.05
CA LEU A 263 -6.35 8.48 -5.73
C LEU A 263 -5.01 9.09 -5.30
N GLY A 264 -4.49 8.73 -4.11
CA GLY A 264 -3.25 9.31 -3.59
C GLY A 264 -3.33 10.77 -3.17
N ILE A 265 -4.55 11.34 -3.11
CA ILE A 265 -4.82 12.74 -2.73
C ILE A 265 -4.69 12.96 -1.23
N ALA A 266 -4.48 14.22 -0.83
CA ALA A 266 -4.58 14.63 0.57
C ALA A 266 -6.02 14.53 1.09
N ILE A 267 -6.19 13.97 2.29
CA ILE A 267 -7.49 13.83 2.96
C ILE A 267 -7.74 14.94 3.99
N TYR A 268 -6.67 15.42 4.63
CA TYR A 268 -6.77 16.38 5.73
C TYR A 268 -6.15 17.72 5.34
N ASN A 269 -6.75 18.81 5.80
CA ASN A 269 -6.09 20.09 5.87
C ASN A 269 -5.38 20.19 7.24
N TRP A 270 -4.06 20.03 7.23
CA TRP A 270 -3.26 20.05 8.46
C TRP A 270 -2.98 21.45 9.01
N LYS A 271 -3.30 22.52 8.25
CA LYS A 271 -3.06 23.90 8.67
C LYS A 271 -4.25 24.40 9.48
N GLU A 272 -4.11 24.30 10.79
CA GLU A 272 -5.10 24.82 11.73
C GLU A 272 -5.34 26.32 11.50
N GLY A 273 -6.60 26.70 11.29
CA GLY A 273 -7.02 28.10 11.17
C GLY A 273 -6.95 28.70 9.76
N ASP A 274 -6.54 27.93 8.75
CA ASP A 274 -6.55 28.34 7.34
C ASP A 274 -7.32 27.32 6.48
N ALA A 275 -8.63 27.51 6.38
CA ALA A 275 -9.49 26.64 5.59
C ALA A 275 -9.21 26.71 4.08
N ASP A 276 -8.56 27.79 3.62
CA ASP A 276 -8.22 28.02 2.21
C ASP A 276 -6.82 27.50 1.86
N ALA A 277 -6.07 26.99 2.85
CA ALA A 277 -4.79 26.36 2.59
C ALA A 277 -4.95 25.09 1.75
N GLU A 278 -4.06 24.94 0.75
CA GLU A 278 -3.96 23.72 -0.04
C GLU A 278 -3.74 22.50 0.89
N PRO A 279 -4.56 21.44 0.75
CA PRO A 279 -4.41 20.21 1.50
C PRO A 279 -3.02 19.60 1.32
N GLU A 280 -2.41 19.17 2.42
CA GLU A 280 -1.09 18.52 2.40
C GLU A 280 -1.26 17.03 2.70
N ARG A 281 -0.49 16.18 2.05
CA ARG A 281 -0.56 14.71 2.25
C ARG A 281 0.13 14.23 3.52
N ARG A 282 0.89 15.10 4.17
CA ARG A 282 1.66 14.77 5.38
C ARG A 282 1.68 15.92 6.38
N THR A 283 1.96 15.60 7.64
CA THR A 283 2.15 16.57 8.73
C THR A 283 3.29 16.11 9.61
N GLU A 284 4.07 17.05 10.15
CA GLU A 284 5.10 16.75 11.14
C GLU A 284 4.42 16.39 12.47
N VAL A 285 4.82 15.27 13.08
CA VAL A 285 4.20 14.77 14.32
C VAL A 285 5.19 14.63 15.48
N ASN A 286 6.49 14.57 15.21
CA ASN A 286 7.56 14.58 16.21
C ASN A 286 8.95 14.79 15.56
N GLU A 287 9.99 14.72 16.39
CA GLU A 287 11.41 14.80 15.98
C GLU A 287 12.17 13.46 16.09
N GLN A 288 11.45 12.35 16.24
CA GLN A 288 12.04 11.03 16.50
C GLN A 288 11.60 10.00 15.46
N PHE A 289 12.34 8.90 15.37
CA PHE A 289 11.96 7.76 14.57
C PHE A 289 10.60 7.19 15.06
N LEU A 290 9.63 7.12 14.17
CA LEU A 290 8.25 6.76 14.49
C LEU A 290 8.02 5.24 14.38
N GLY A 291 7.07 4.75 15.17
CA GLY A 291 6.50 3.41 15.00
C GLY A 291 5.23 3.46 14.15
N ALA A 292 4.58 2.31 13.99
CA ALA A 292 3.33 2.20 13.25
C ALA A 292 2.23 3.07 13.88
N PRO A 293 1.38 3.74 13.07
CA PRO A 293 0.22 4.45 13.60
C PRO A 293 -0.67 3.48 14.40
N THR A 294 -1.09 3.89 15.59
CA THR A 294 -1.93 3.04 16.46
C THR A 294 -3.37 3.51 16.41
N LEU A 295 -4.28 2.60 16.05
CA LEU A 295 -5.72 2.84 16.16
C LEU A 295 -6.17 2.66 17.61
N ILE A 296 -6.80 3.70 18.16
CA ILE A 296 -7.43 3.68 19.47
C ILE A 296 -8.91 4.02 19.30
N VAL A 297 -9.75 3.22 19.94
CA VAL A 297 -11.20 3.43 19.96
C VAL A 297 -11.58 3.72 21.40
N VAL A 298 -12.15 4.89 21.64
CA VAL A 298 -12.64 5.29 22.96
C VAL A 298 -14.09 5.76 22.85
N PRO A 299 -14.94 5.49 23.86
CA PRO A 299 -16.23 6.14 23.97
C PRO A 299 -16.03 7.65 24.05
N ASP A 300 -16.79 8.39 23.25
CA ASP A 300 -16.88 9.85 23.33
C ASP A 300 -18.09 10.20 24.19
N ASP A 301 -17.82 10.70 25.40
CA ASP A 301 -18.84 11.12 26.37
C ASP A 301 -19.48 12.42 25.89
N ASP A 302 -20.72 12.35 25.44
CA ASP A 302 -21.47 13.52 24.96
C ASP A 302 -22.01 14.39 26.12
N GLY A 303 -21.81 13.95 27.36
CA GLY A 303 -22.23 14.61 28.58
C GLY A 303 -23.72 14.49 28.89
N ASP A 304 -24.47 13.68 28.12
CA ASP A 304 -25.89 13.40 28.33
C ASP A 304 -26.08 11.97 28.88
N PRO A 305 -26.51 11.82 30.15
CA PRO A 305 -26.68 10.51 30.76
C PRO A 305 -27.84 9.68 30.16
N ASP A 306 -28.66 10.28 29.29
CA ASP A 306 -29.80 9.63 28.64
C ASP A 306 -29.48 9.12 27.22
N THR A 307 -28.27 9.34 26.70
CA THR A 307 -27.78 8.83 25.41
C THR A 307 -26.70 7.76 25.59
N ASP A 308 -26.56 6.87 24.60
CA ASP A 308 -25.45 5.93 24.56
C ASP A 308 -24.24 6.63 23.92
N ASP A 309 -23.11 6.67 24.63
CA ASP A 309 -21.85 7.22 24.13
C ASP A 309 -21.35 6.43 22.91
N ASP A 310 -21.17 7.12 21.78
CA ASP A 310 -20.59 6.53 20.58
C ASP A 310 -19.08 6.33 20.74
N SER A 311 -18.58 5.15 20.36
CA SER A 311 -17.13 4.90 20.37
C SER A 311 -16.48 5.43 19.11
N ILE A 312 -15.60 6.42 19.23
CA ILE A 312 -14.93 7.08 18.09
C ILE A 312 -13.53 6.48 17.88
N GLY A 313 -13.21 6.17 16.62
CA GLY A 313 -11.87 5.78 16.19
C GLY A 313 -10.94 6.97 16.04
N ASN A 314 -9.76 6.88 16.64
CA ASN A 314 -8.67 7.84 16.53
C ASN A 314 -7.35 7.13 16.22
N ILE A 315 -6.52 7.72 15.36
CA ILE A 315 -5.11 7.33 15.23
C ILE A 315 -4.28 8.17 16.18
N ILE A 316 -3.39 7.52 16.94
CA ILE A 316 -2.34 8.20 17.70
C ILE A 316 -0.98 7.86 17.10
N VAL A 317 -0.20 8.91 16.83
CA VAL A 317 1.15 8.79 16.30
C VAL A 317 1.98 10.01 16.67
N GLY A 318 3.16 9.79 17.26
CA GLY A 318 3.99 10.86 17.80
C GLY A 318 3.21 11.71 18.80
N ARG A 319 3.10 13.02 18.53
CA ARG A 319 2.37 13.99 19.36
C ARG A 319 1.01 14.39 18.78
N LYS A 320 0.51 13.70 17.74
CA LYS A 320 -0.79 13.98 17.13
C LYS A 320 -1.80 12.87 17.39
N ILE A 321 -3.04 13.31 17.61
CA ILE A 321 -4.25 12.50 17.62
C ILE A 321 -5.06 12.90 16.38
N ILE A 322 -5.53 11.92 15.62
CA ILE A 322 -6.22 12.15 14.35
C ILE A 322 -7.53 11.38 14.37
N PRO A 323 -8.69 12.06 14.34
CA PRO A 323 -9.98 11.39 14.24
C PRO A 323 -10.09 10.77 12.86
N VAL A 324 -10.34 9.47 12.79
CA VAL A 324 -10.43 8.73 11.51
C VAL A 324 -11.86 8.59 11.00
N GLY A 325 -12.82 9.23 11.66
CA GLY A 325 -14.17 9.46 11.14
C GLY A 325 -15.06 8.21 11.08
N PHE A 326 -14.84 7.24 11.97
CA PHE A 326 -15.78 6.12 12.15
C PHE A 326 -16.21 5.98 13.61
N THR A 327 -17.43 5.51 13.81
CA THR A 327 -17.95 5.05 15.10
C THR A 327 -18.04 3.53 15.12
N LEU A 328 -17.80 2.93 16.28
CA LEU A 328 -17.98 1.50 16.50
C LEU A 328 -19.14 1.27 17.46
N GLN A 329 -20.12 0.51 17.00
CA GLN A 329 -21.17 -0.02 17.86
C GLN A 329 -20.85 -1.47 18.17
N THR A 330 -20.56 -1.77 19.44
CA THR A 330 -20.35 -3.15 19.88
C THR A 330 -21.70 -3.85 20.04
N MET A 331 -22.07 -4.67 19.06
CA MET A 331 -23.25 -5.53 19.17
C MET A 331 -22.90 -6.77 20.01
N ARG A 332 -23.46 -6.85 21.23
CA ARG A 332 -23.29 -8.01 22.10
C ARG A 332 -24.31 -9.10 21.74
N THR A 333 -23.90 -10.05 20.90
CA THR A 333 -24.74 -11.22 20.57
C THR A 333 -24.71 -12.21 21.73
N TYR A 334 -25.80 -12.34 22.47
CA TYR A 334 -25.95 -13.39 23.48
C TYR A 334 -26.39 -14.69 22.82
N LEU A 335 -25.52 -15.70 22.82
CA LEU A 335 -25.88 -17.06 22.44
C LEU A 335 -26.36 -17.79 23.71
N TYR A 336 -27.68 -17.94 23.87
CA TYR A 336 -28.24 -18.78 24.93
C TYR A 336 -28.36 -20.21 24.41
N ILE A 337 -27.72 -21.17 25.10
CA ILE A 337 -28.02 -22.59 24.96
C ILE A 337 -28.97 -22.92 26.11
N SER A 338 -30.20 -23.33 25.80
CA SER A 338 -31.10 -23.90 26.79
C SER A 338 -30.60 -25.30 27.13
N GLU A 339 -30.13 -25.51 28.36
CA GLU A 339 -29.95 -26.85 28.90
C GLU A 339 -31.34 -27.41 29.25
N ASP A 340 -31.77 -28.46 28.55
CA ASP A 340 -32.91 -29.27 28.98
C ASP A 340 -32.51 -30.02 30.27
N GLN A 341 -33.23 -29.77 31.36
CA GLN A 341 -33.06 -30.44 32.67
C GLN A 341 -33.64 -31.86 32.69
#